data_AF-A0A522QLR5-F1
#
_entry.id   AF-A0A522QLR5-F1
#
_cell.length_a   1.000
_cell.length_b   1.000
_cell.length_c   1.000
_cell.angle_alpha   90.00
_cell.angle_beta   90.00
_cell.angle_gamma   90.00
#
_symmetry.space_group_name_H-M   'P 1'
#
loop_
_entity.id
_entity.type
_entity.pdbx_description
1 polymer ?
#
loop_
_entity_poly.entity_id
_entity_poly.type
_entity_poly.pdbx_seq_one_letter_code
_entity_poly.pdbx_strand_id
1 'polypeptide(L)' 'MTQGPRSYAIRTYGCQMNVHDSERIAGLLERAGYVRACGPDAA' A
#
# COMPACT_ATOMS: atom_id res chain seq x y z
N MET A 1 -17.29 -8.91 -16.06
CA MET A 1 -16.87 -7.57 -15.63
C MET A 1 -15.57 -7.73 -14.85
N THR A 2 -14.42 -7.60 -15.51
CA THR A 2 -13.11 -7.69 -14.83
C THR A 2 -12.83 -6.33 -14.17
N GLN A 3 -13.06 -6.22 -12.86
CA GLN A 3 -12.52 -5.09 -12.10
C GLN A 3 -10.99 -5.12 -12.26
N GLY A 4 -10.40 -4.00 -12.65
CA GLY A 4 -8.95 -3.89 -12.80
C GLY A 4 -8.20 -4.21 -11.50
N PRO A 5 -6.86 -4.33 -11.58
CA PRO A 5 -6.03 -4.61 -10.40
C PRO A 5 -6.32 -3.59 -9.30
N ARG A 6 -6.60 -4.07 -8.09
CA ARG A 6 -6.91 -3.21 -6.94
C ARG A 6 -5.63 -2.49 -6.52
N SER A 7 -5.70 -1.18 -6.35
CA SER A 7 -4.57 -0.37 -5.89
C SER A 7 -4.59 -0.13 -4.39
N TYR A 8 -3.43 0.17 -3.79
CA TYR A 8 -3.31 0.51 -2.37
C TYR A 8 -2.38 1.72 -2.13
N ALA A 9 -2.65 2.47 -1.06
CA ALA A 9 -1.81 3.54 -0.54
C ALA A 9 -1.60 3.34 0.96
N ILE A 10 -0.41 3.68 1.46
CA ILE A 10 -0.06 3.56 2.89
C ILE A 10 0.36 4.94 3.37
N ARG A 11 -0.36 5.46 4.39
CA ARG A 11 -0.04 6.73 5.05
C ARG A 11 0.52 6.44 6.44
N THR A 12 1.79 6.74 6.63
CA THR A 12 2.49 6.51 7.89
C THR A 12 2.42 7.77 8.74
N TYR A 13 1.77 7.69 9.90
CA TYR A 13 1.77 8.79 10.88
C TYR A 13 2.84 8.52 11.95
N GLY A 14 3.95 9.24 11.88
CA GLY A 14 4.75 9.70 13.03
C GLY A 14 5.34 8.71 14.06
N CYS A 15 5.63 7.45 13.74
CA CYS A 15 6.39 6.56 14.62
C CYS A 15 7.28 5.60 13.83
N GLN A 16 8.50 5.33 14.31
CA GLN A 16 9.45 4.38 13.67
C GLN A 16 8.86 2.97 13.55
N MET A 17 8.05 2.56 14.53
CA MET A 17 7.31 1.30 14.49
C MET A 17 6.34 1.27 13.29
N ASN A 18 5.65 2.38 13.04
CA ASN A 18 4.71 2.50 11.92
C ASN A 18 5.42 2.45 10.57
N VAL A 19 6.71 2.79 10.46
CA VAL A 19 7.49 2.66 9.21
C VAL A 19 7.73 1.18 8.91
N HIS A 20 8.22 0.42 9.88
CA HIS A 20 8.46 -1.02 9.72
C HIS A 20 7.15 -1.77 9.40
N ASP A 21 6.07 -1.43 10.11
CA ASP A 21 4.75 -1.99 9.84
C ASP A 21 4.23 -1.60 8.46
N SER A 22 4.51 -0.38 7.99
CA SER A 22 4.12 0.09 6.64
C SER A 22 4.83 -0.71 5.55
N GLU A 23 6.13 -1.01 5.69
CA GLU A 23 6.86 -1.86 4.76
C GLU A 23 6.31 -3.30 4.76
N ARG A 24 6.00 -3.83 5.95
CA ARG A 24 5.43 -5.17 6.09
C ARG A 24 4.05 -5.29 5.44
N ILE A 25 3.20 -4.27 5.61
CA ILE A 25 1.86 -4.20 5.01
C ILE A 25 1.97 -4.06 3.49
N ALA A 26 2.90 -3.25 2.98
CA ALA A 26 3.15 -3.14 1.54
C ALA A 26 3.47 -4.50 0.93
N GLY A 27 4.41 -5.25 1.52
CA GLY A 27 4.76 -6.58 1.01
C GLY A 27 3.62 -7.60 1.10
N LEU A 28 2.71 -7.48 2.08
CA LEU A 28 1.50 -8.31 2.14
C LEU A 28 0.53 -7.99 1.01
N LEU A 29 0.33 -6.71 0.72
CA LEU A 29 -0.57 -6.25 -0.34
C LEU A 29 -0.04 -6.63 -1.72
N GLU A 30 1.26 -6.49 -1.98
CA GLU A 30 1.88 -6.92 -3.25
C GLU A 30 1.78 -8.43 -3.45
N ARG A 31 2.01 -9.23 -2.40
CA ARG A 31 1.82 -10.70 -2.47
C ARG A 31 0.36 -11.10 -2.69
N ALA A 32 -0.59 -10.27 -2.26
CA ALA A 32 -2.00 -10.47 -2.51
C ALA A 32 -2.46 -9.99 -3.92
N GLY A 33 -1.53 -9.47 -4.74
CA GLY A 33 -1.80 -9.01 -6.10
C GLY A 33 -2.34 -7.58 -6.18
N TYR A 34 -2.26 -6.81 -5.09
CA TYR A 34 -2.56 -5.38 -5.13
C TYR A 34 -1.38 -4.61 -5.68
N VAL A 35 -1.68 -3.55 -6.43
CA VAL A 35 -0.65 -2.68 -7.03
C VAL A 35 -0.55 -1.37 -6.24
N ARG A 36 0.63 -0.77 -6.18
CA ARG A 36 0.78 0.54 -5.54
C ARG A 36 -0.05 1.58 -6.30
N ALA A 37 -0.79 2.42 -5.58
CA ALA A 37 -1.54 3.50 -6.19
C ALA A 37 -0.57 4.49 -6.88
N CYS A 38 -0.81 4.81 -8.16
CA CYS A 38 -0.04 5.77 -8.96
C CYS A 38 -0.83 7.10 -9.11
N GLY A 39 -1.60 7.48 -8.10
CA GLY A 39 -2.49 8.65 -8.10
C GLY A 39 -2.12 9.68 -7.02
N PRO A 40 -2.78 10.84 -6.98
CA PRO A 40 -2.50 11.92 -6.03
C PRO A 40 -2.66 11.55 -4.54
N ASP A 41 -3.23 10.38 -4.24
CA ASP A 41 -3.37 9.81 -2.90
C ASP A 41 -2.16 8.94 -2.46
N ALA A 42 -1.13 8.84 -3.31
CA ALA A 42 0.09 8.05 -3.04
C ALA A 42 1.20 8.84 -2.31
N ALA A 43 0.94 10.10 -1.95
CA ALA A 43 1.89 11.02 -1.33
C ALA A 43 1.60 11.25 0.17
#